data_AF-A0A7D5QN73-F1
#
_entry.id   AF-A0A7D5QN73-F1
#
_cell.length_a   1.000
_cell.length_b   1.000
_cell.length_c   1.000
_cell.angle_alpha   90.00
_cell.angle_beta   90.00
_cell.angle_gamma   90.00
#
_symmetry.space_group_name_H-M   'P 1'
#
loop_
_entity.id
_entity.type
_entity.pdbx_description
1 polymer ?
#
loop_
_entity_poly.entity_id
_entity_poly.type
_entity_poly.pdbx_seq_one_letter_code
_entity_poly.pdbx_strand_id
1 'polypeptide(L)'
;MTTDREREMEPRTIEGTDALVNVESGEIFLDVPAASPRYIRVEEGGTVREGDIRSRSEGELESPSLRKWTIETIGPETVIGTDRKTGERREWERTTLERQLATGALSTTLTDFERVNVTDRKGDDSNERSVVAVVYGNDGEKFSRTFRPVDGETGGEERRLEPVDADDRIGEFEDELRERFDRAVELALRNEGYAV
;
A
#
# COMPACT_ATOMS: atom_id res chain seq x y z
N MET A 1 -5.34 9.86 -12.28
CA MET A 1 -5.70 8.54 -12.82
C MET A 1 -4.44 7.72 -12.85
N THR A 2 -4.19 6.91 -11.81
CA THR A 2 -3.37 5.71 -12.04
C THR A 2 -4.32 4.82 -12.81
N THR A 3 -4.26 4.90 -14.14
CA THR A 3 -4.83 3.87 -14.99
C THR A 3 -4.42 2.56 -14.34
N ASP A 4 -5.39 1.70 -14.05
CA ASP A 4 -5.15 0.27 -13.87
C ASP A 4 -4.28 -0.11 -15.08
N ARG A 5 -2.96 -0.14 -14.89
CA ARG A 5 -2.09 -0.75 -15.90
C ARG A 5 -2.64 -2.16 -15.89
N GLU A 6 -3.14 -2.62 -17.03
CA GLU A 6 -3.48 -4.02 -17.21
C GLU A 6 -2.17 -4.80 -17.00
N ARG A 7 -1.85 -5.08 -15.73
CA ARG A 7 -0.66 -5.80 -15.33
C ARG A 7 -0.92 -7.23 -15.77
N GLU A 8 0.02 -7.80 -16.50
CA GLU A 8 -0.01 -9.23 -16.74
C GLU A 8 0.32 -9.95 -15.42
N MET A 9 -0.71 -10.54 -14.81
CA MET A 9 -0.66 -11.19 -13.51
C MET A 9 -0.77 -12.71 -13.66
N GLU A 10 0.15 -13.44 -13.04
CA GLU A 10 0.14 -14.89 -13.00
C GLU A 10 -0.16 -15.41 -11.59
N PRO A 11 -1.08 -16.38 -11.43
CA PRO A 11 -1.28 -17.05 -10.16
C PRO A 11 -0.07 -17.95 -9.83
N ARG A 12 0.48 -17.80 -8.63
CA ARG A 12 1.60 -18.59 -8.12
C ARG A 12 1.39 -18.92 -6.64
N THR A 13 1.87 -20.08 -6.21
CA THR A 13 1.92 -20.44 -4.79
C THR A 13 3.33 -20.21 -4.25
N ILE A 14 3.45 -19.33 -3.26
CA ILE A 14 4.71 -18.96 -2.61
C ILE A 14 4.66 -19.46 -1.17
N GLU A 15 5.47 -20.47 -0.83
CA GLU A 15 5.52 -21.06 0.53
C GLU A 15 4.13 -21.43 1.09
N GLY A 16 3.26 -21.98 0.24
CA GLY A 16 1.89 -22.37 0.59
C GLY A 16 0.88 -21.22 0.64
N THR A 17 1.26 -20.02 0.23
CA THR A 17 0.36 -18.87 0.08
C THR A 17 0.12 -18.58 -1.40
N ASP A 18 -1.12 -18.57 -1.84
CA ASP A 18 -1.46 -18.18 -3.20
C ASP A 18 -1.30 -16.67 -3.37
N ALA A 19 -0.73 -16.25 -4.48
CA ALA A 19 -0.49 -14.86 -4.85
C ALA A 19 -0.66 -14.69 -6.35
N LEU A 20 -1.13 -13.51 -6.76
CA LEU A 20 -1.02 -13.03 -8.12
C LEU A 20 0.26 -12.22 -8.22
N VAL A 21 1.12 -12.57 -9.18
CA VAL A 21 2.45 -11.99 -9.36
C VAL A 21 2.51 -11.34 -10.73
N ASN A 22 2.90 -10.07 -10.81
CA ASN A 22 3.13 -9.45 -12.11
C ASN A 22 4.40 -10.03 -12.75
N VAL A 23 4.38 -10.20 -14.07
CA VAL A 23 5.53 -10.71 -14.85
C VAL A 23 6.28 -9.63 -15.62
N GLU A 24 5.79 -8.39 -15.58
CA GLU A 24 6.37 -7.27 -16.31
C GLU A 24 7.71 -6.82 -15.71
N SER A 25 8.63 -6.36 -16.57
CA SER A 25 9.86 -5.68 -16.14
C SER A 25 9.58 -4.29 -15.59
N GLY A 26 10.46 -3.77 -14.74
CA GLY A 26 10.37 -2.44 -14.13
C GLY A 26 9.54 -2.38 -12.84
N GLU A 27 8.79 -3.43 -12.53
CA GLU A 27 7.98 -3.53 -11.31
C GLU A 27 7.88 -4.99 -10.83
N ILE A 28 7.98 -5.19 -9.52
CA ILE A 28 7.42 -6.37 -8.84
C ILE A 28 6.15 -5.91 -8.13
N PHE A 29 5.04 -6.55 -8.47
CA PHE A 29 3.76 -6.37 -7.81
C PHE A 29 3.21 -7.76 -7.44
N LEU A 30 2.98 -7.95 -6.14
CA LEU A 30 2.42 -9.17 -5.57
C LEU A 30 1.10 -8.81 -4.92
N ASP A 31 -0.01 -9.39 -5.39
CA ASP A 31 -1.28 -9.37 -4.66
C ASP A 31 -1.45 -10.72 -3.99
N VAL A 32 -1.51 -10.75 -2.65
CA VAL A 32 -1.52 -12.00 -1.90
C VAL A 32 -2.90 -12.19 -1.24
N PRO A 33 -3.78 -13.05 -1.79
CA PRO A 33 -5.11 -13.29 -1.21
C PRO A 33 -5.12 -14.55 -0.32
N ALA A 34 -5.64 -14.41 0.90
CA ALA A 34 -6.59 -15.36 1.50
C ALA A 34 -6.92 -15.00 2.97
N ALA A 35 -5.92 -14.65 3.78
CA ALA A 35 -6.11 -14.36 5.21
C ALA A 35 -5.87 -12.89 5.59
N SER A 36 -5.20 -12.11 4.74
CA SER A 36 -4.99 -10.68 4.91
C SER A 36 -4.72 -10.04 3.54
N PRO A 37 -5.60 -9.17 3.02
CA PRO A 37 -5.38 -8.51 1.74
C PRO A 37 -4.15 -7.62 1.88
N ARG A 38 -3.04 -8.08 1.30
CA ARG A 38 -1.78 -7.35 1.23
C ARG A 38 -1.35 -7.32 -0.22
N TYR A 39 -0.87 -6.17 -0.64
CA TYR A 39 -0.11 -6.07 -1.87
C TYR A 39 1.31 -5.62 -1.54
N ILE A 40 2.26 -6.05 -2.34
CA ILE A 40 3.66 -5.68 -2.21
C ILE A 40 4.08 -5.11 -3.55
N ARG A 41 4.68 -3.92 -3.52
CA ARG A 41 5.09 -3.21 -4.73
C ARG A 41 6.54 -2.78 -4.60
N VAL A 42 7.33 -3.11 -5.61
CA VAL A 42 8.71 -2.68 -5.75
C VAL A 42 8.88 -2.12 -7.15
N GLU A 43 9.35 -0.88 -7.23
CA GLU A 43 9.67 -0.20 -8.48
C GLU A 43 11.18 0.08 -8.54
N GLU A 44 11.69 0.33 -9.73
CA GLU A 44 13.04 0.88 -9.89
C GLU A 44 13.16 2.24 -9.17
N GLY A 45 14.26 2.46 -8.47
CA GLY A 45 14.44 3.55 -7.51
C GLY A 45 13.84 3.31 -6.13
N GLY A 46 12.98 2.29 -5.99
CA GLY A 46 12.36 1.89 -4.72
C GLY A 46 13.36 1.31 -3.71
N THR A 47 12.94 1.18 -2.46
CA THR A 47 13.76 0.60 -1.38
C THR A 47 13.18 -0.74 -0.92
N VAL A 48 14.05 -1.74 -0.84
CA VAL A 48 13.79 -3.02 -0.16
C VAL A 48 14.71 -3.12 1.06
N ARG A 49 14.20 -3.63 2.17
CA ARG A 49 14.94 -3.75 3.44
C ARG A 49 14.78 -5.12 4.08
N GLU A 50 15.77 -5.52 4.87
CA GLU A 50 15.68 -6.72 5.71
C GLU A 50 14.69 -6.54 6.85
N GLY A 51 13.92 -7.60 7.11
CA GLY A 51 12.95 -7.64 8.20
C GLY A 51 11.53 -7.36 7.75
N ASP A 52 10.60 -7.83 8.56
CA ASP A 52 9.17 -7.74 8.30
C ASP A 52 8.58 -6.50 8.97
N ILE A 53 8.16 -5.52 8.17
CA ILE A 53 7.50 -4.30 8.65
C ILE A 53 6.21 -4.59 9.46
N ARG A 54 5.63 -5.78 9.28
CA ARG A 54 4.40 -6.20 9.95
C ARG A 54 4.63 -6.70 11.37
N SER A 55 5.86 -7.10 11.70
CA SER A 55 6.19 -7.68 13.02
C SER A 55 7.24 -6.89 13.80
N ARG A 56 7.84 -5.87 13.18
CA ARG A 56 8.89 -5.05 13.77
C ARG A 56 8.45 -3.60 13.89
N SER A 57 8.83 -2.97 14.98
CA SER A 57 8.71 -1.52 15.14
C SER A 57 9.63 -0.78 14.18
N GLU A 58 9.33 0.49 13.91
CA GLU A 58 10.16 1.34 13.05
C GLU A 58 11.61 1.40 13.55
N GLY A 59 11.82 1.55 14.87
CA GLY A 59 13.17 1.53 15.45
C GLY A 59 13.94 0.24 15.22
N GLU A 60 13.26 -0.91 15.15
CA GLU A 60 13.88 -2.19 14.80
C GLU A 60 14.24 -2.26 13.31
N LEU A 61 13.39 -1.72 12.44
CA LEU A 61 13.62 -1.64 10.98
C LEU A 61 14.68 -0.61 10.60
N GLU A 62 14.94 0.37 11.46
CA GLU A 62 16.02 1.35 11.35
C GLU A 62 17.33 0.84 11.98
N SER A 63 17.36 -0.40 12.48
CA SER A 63 18.57 -0.99 13.03
C SER A 63 19.73 -0.95 12.02
N PRO A 64 20.93 -0.47 12.41
CA PRO A 64 22.10 -0.43 11.53
C PRO A 64 22.64 -1.81 11.13
N SER A 65 22.12 -2.89 11.76
CA SER A 65 22.41 -4.27 11.39
C SER A 65 21.57 -4.78 10.22
N LEU A 66 20.47 -4.10 9.89
CA LEU A 66 19.62 -4.46 8.76
C LEU A 66 20.11 -3.76 7.50
N ARG A 67 20.16 -4.53 6.42
CA ARG A 67 20.52 -3.99 5.12
C ARG A 67 19.31 -3.39 4.41
N LYS A 68 19.58 -2.34 3.66
CA LYS A 68 18.61 -1.64 2.81
C LYS A 68 19.23 -1.50 1.43
N TRP A 69 18.47 -1.83 0.40
CA TRP A 69 18.89 -1.72 -0.98
C TRP A 69 17.98 -0.78 -1.74
N THR A 70 18.57 0.07 -2.56
CA THR A 70 17.84 0.78 -3.61
C THR A 70 17.81 -0.12 -4.84
N ILE A 71 16.62 -0.39 -5.37
CA ILE A 71 16.45 -1.21 -6.57
C ILE A 71 16.83 -0.38 -7.79
N GLU A 72 17.74 -0.88 -8.60
CA GLU A 72 18.23 -0.19 -9.80
C GLU A 72 17.51 -0.67 -11.06
N THR A 73 17.27 -1.97 -11.15
CA THR A 73 16.71 -2.59 -12.36
C THR A 73 15.88 -3.81 -11.98
N ILE A 74 14.70 -3.93 -12.58
CA ILE A 74 13.81 -5.09 -12.44
C ILE A 74 13.62 -5.72 -13.83
N GLY A 75 14.34 -6.82 -14.08
CA GLY A 75 14.16 -7.64 -15.26
C GLY A 75 13.07 -8.71 -15.08
N PRO A 76 12.80 -9.51 -16.13
CA PRO A 76 11.85 -10.62 -16.05
C PRO A 76 12.35 -11.76 -15.15
N GLU A 77 13.66 -11.98 -15.06
CA GLU A 77 14.26 -13.09 -14.29
C GLU A 77 15.20 -12.62 -13.18
N THR A 78 15.70 -11.38 -13.28
CA THR A 78 16.72 -10.84 -12.38
C THR A 78 16.34 -9.48 -11.86
N VAL A 79 16.71 -9.21 -10.60
CA VAL A 79 16.58 -7.90 -9.98
C VAL A 79 17.93 -7.47 -9.46
N ILE A 80 18.24 -6.19 -9.67
CA ILE A 80 19.51 -5.60 -9.26
C ILE A 80 19.19 -4.47 -8.30
N GLY A 81 19.99 -4.40 -7.23
CA GLY A 81 19.94 -3.28 -6.30
C GLY A 81 21.29 -3.02 -5.67
N THR A 82 21.40 -1.86 -5.06
CA THR A 82 22.64 -1.37 -4.46
C THR A 82 22.42 -1.11 -2.98
N ASP A 83 23.29 -1.68 -2.14
CA ASP A 83 23.25 -1.52 -0.70
C ASP A 83 23.44 -0.04 -0.37
N ARG A 84 22.47 0.57 0.32
CA ARG A 84 22.46 2.01 0.60
C ARG A 84 23.59 2.46 1.53
N LYS A 85 24.20 1.53 2.28
CA LYS A 85 25.27 1.82 3.23
C LYS A 85 26.64 1.57 2.61
N THR A 86 26.82 0.46 1.89
CA THR A 86 28.13 0.06 1.37
C THR A 86 28.33 0.41 -0.11
N GLY A 87 27.24 0.68 -0.84
CA GLY A 87 27.28 0.82 -2.30
C GLY A 87 27.52 -0.51 -3.02
N GLU A 88 27.47 -1.63 -2.32
CA GLU A 88 27.68 -2.95 -2.91
C GLU A 88 26.48 -3.35 -3.76
N ARG A 89 26.76 -3.71 -5.02
CA ARG A 89 25.75 -4.23 -5.94
C ARG A 89 25.36 -5.65 -5.52
N ARG A 90 24.05 -5.89 -5.46
CA ARG A 90 23.44 -7.18 -5.22
C ARG A 90 22.52 -7.55 -6.36
N GLU A 91 22.59 -8.80 -6.78
CA GLU A 91 21.72 -9.39 -7.78
C GLU A 91 20.89 -10.48 -7.13
N TRP A 92 19.60 -10.50 -7.44
CA TRP A 92 18.66 -11.53 -7.03
C TRP A 92 18.05 -12.18 -8.26
N GLU A 93 17.78 -13.48 -8.18
CA GLU A 93 16.73 -14.07 -9.00
C GLU A 93 15.39 -13.43 -8.59
N ARG A 94 14.60 -12.99 -9.57
CA ARG A 94 13.32 -12.29 -9.34
C ARG A 94 12.40 -13.11 -8.45
N THR A 95 12.24 -14.40 -8.76
CA THR A 95 11.40 -15.33 -7.99
C THR A 95 11.85 -15.50 -6.53
N THR A 96 13.17 -15.43 -6.28
CA THR A 96 13.71 -15.46 -4.91
C THR A 96 13.37 -14.17 -4.16
N LEU A 97 13.45 -13.01 -4.81
CA LEU A 97 13.06 -11.72 -4.22
C LEU A 97 11.55 -11.68 -3.94
N GLU A 98 10.72 -12.11 -4.88
CA GLU A 98 9.27 -12.22 -4.74
C GLU A 98 8.90 -13.10 -3.52
N ARG A 99 9.57 -14.24 -3.35
CA ARG A 99 9.38 -15.11 -2.18
C ARG A 99 9.74 -14.40 -0.88
N GLN A 100 10.89 -13.74 -0.83
CA GLN A 100 11.35 -13.03 0.37
C GLN A 100 10.41 -11.89 0.78
N LEU A 101 9.86 -11.17 -0.19
CA LEU A 101 8.85 -10.15 0.02
C LEU A 101 7.54 -10.75 0.55
N ALA A 102 6.98 -11.75 -0.14
CA ALA A 102 5.74 -12.40 0.27
C ALA A 102 5.81 -12.97 1.70
N THR A 103 6.94 -13.57 2.06
CA THR A 103 7.18 -14.15 3.39
C THR A 103 7.54 -13.14 4.47
N GLY A 104 7.87 -11.89 4.12
CA GLY A 104 8.32 -10.86 5.07
C GLY A 104 9.79 -10.98 5.48
N ALA A 105 10.59 -11.84 4.84
CA ALA A 105 12.04 -11.81 5.02
C ALA A 105 12.61 -10.45 4.59
N LEU A 106 11.98 -9.86 3.56
CA LEU A 106 12.19 -8.49 3.12
C LEU A 106 10.87 -7.73 3.15
N SER A 107 10.95 -6.41 3.33
CA SER A 107 9.84 -5.48 3.21
C SER A 107 10.20 -4.30 2.31
N THR A 108 9.19 -3.59 1.85
CA THR A 108 9.35 -2.43 0.97
C THR A 108 9.14 -1.14 1.76
N THR A 109 9.17 -0.01 1.06
CA THR A 109 8.74 1.27 1.64
C THR A 109 7.40 1.63 1.01
N LEU A 110 6.52 2.26 1.77
CA LEU A 110 5.25 2.76 1.28
C LEU A 110 5.46 3.77 0.14
N THR A 111 4.98 3.43 -1.06
CA THR A 111 5.10 4.28 -2.25
C THR A 111 3.76 4.67 -2.85
N ASP A 112 2.72 3.87 -2.66
CA ASP A 112 1.41 4.10 -3.25
C ASP A 112 0.30 3.39 -2.45
N PHE A 113 -0.95 3.62 -2.85
CA PHE A 113 -2.15 3.08 -2.22
C PHE A 113 -3.03 2.37 -3.26
N GLU A 114 -3.01 1.04 -3.25
CA GLU A 114 -3.67 0.24 -4.30
C GLU A 114 -5.15 -0.01 -4.00
N ARG A 115 -5.53 -0.03 -2.71
CA ARG A 115 -6.90 -0.39 -2.30
C ARG A 115 -7.43 0.58 -1.26
N VAL A 116 -8.69 0.96 -1.44
CA VAL A 116 -9.45 1.72 -0.44
C VAL A 116 -10.79 1.02 -0.23
N ASN A 117 -11.09 0.68 1.02
CA ASN A 117 -12.39 0.20 1.42
C ASN A 117 -13.15 1.33 2.12
N VAL A 118 -14.35 1.63 1.65
CA VAL A 118 -15.22 2.63 2.27
C VAL A 118 -16.34 1.89 3.01
N THR A 119 -16.46 2.14 4.31
CA THR A 119 -17.53 1.57 5.14
C THR A 119 -18.38 2.68 5.73
N ASP A 120 -19.70 2.58 5.54
CA ASP A 120 -20.69 3.44 6.18
C ASP A 120 -21.14 2.81 7.49
N ARG A 121 -20.88 3.49 8.62
CA ARG A 121 -21.24 3.03 9.97
C ARG A 121 -22.34 3.91 10.54
N LYS A 122 -23.41 3.27 11.00
CA LYS A 122 -24.47 3.89 11.79
C LYS A 122 -24.19 3.61 13.27
N GLY A 123 -24.10 4.64 14.10
CA GLY A 123 -23.97 4.48 15.56
C GLY A 123 -25.17 3.74 16.17
N ASP A 124 -24.93 2.97 17.23
CA ASP A 124 -25.96 2.18 17.93
C ASP A 124 -26.97 3.04 18.70
N ASP A 125 -26.60 4.26 19.13
CA ASP A 125 -27.42 5.11 20.02
C ASP A 125 -27.52 6.59 19.61
N SER A 126 -26.95 6.99 18.48
CA SER A 126 -27.04 8.35 17.97
C SER A 126 -27.24 8.34 16.44
N ASN A 127 -27.98 9.32 15.91
CA ASN A 127 -28.06 9.61 14.48
C ASN A 127 -26.70 10.01 13.85
N GLU A 128 -25.58 9.76 14.53
CA GLU A 128 -24.23 10.04 14.06
C GLU A 128 -23.81 8.93 13.10
N ARG A 129 -24.09 9.17 11.82
CA ARG A 129 -23.53 8.39 10.72
C ARG A 129 -22.09 8.80 10.52
N SER A 130 -21.21 7.83 10.27
CA SER A 130 -19.82 8.08 9.91
C SER A 130 -19.44 7.24 8.71
N VAL A 131 -18.56 7.79 7.87
CA VAL A 131 -17.99 7.08 6.73
C VAL A 131 -16.51 6.91 7.00
N VAL A 132 -16.02 5.66 6.96
CA VAL A 132 -14.62 5.34 7.23
C VAL A 132 -14.00 4.84 5.94
N ALA A 133 -12.96 5.52 5.46
CA ALA A 133 -12.11 5.05 4.39
C ALA A 133 -10.88 4.36 4.99
N VAL A 134 -10.72 3.07 4.71
CA VAL A 134 -9.53 2.26 5.05
C VAL A 134 -8.70 2.09 3.79
N VAL A 135 -7.55 2.76 3.76
CA VAL A 135 -6.58 2.73 2.68
C VAL A 135 -5.52 1.69 3.00
N TYR A 136 -5.19 0.85 2.03
CA TYR A 136 -4.16 -0.17 2.13
C TYR A 136 -2.92 0.34 1.38
N GLY A 137 -1.79 0.33 2.08
CA GLY A 137 -0.45 0.61 1.60
C GLY A 137 0.33 -0.66 1.27
N ASN A 138 1.58 -0.47 0.82
CA ASN A 138 2.53 -1.56 0.58
C ASN A 138 2.68 -2.45 1.83
N ASP A 139 3.03 -3.72 1.61
CA ASP A 139 3.23 -4.72 2.67
C ASP A 139 2.00 -4.98 3.55
N GLY A 140 0.82 -4.48 3.13
CA GLY A 140 -0.44 -4.60 3.87
C GLY A 140 -0.61 -3.59 4.99
N GLU A 141 0.18 -2.52 5.01
CA GLU A 141 -0.04 -1.38 5.90
C GLU A 141 -1.45 -0.82 5.70
N LYS A 142 -2.09 -0.39 6.79
CA LYS A 142 -3.46 0.15 6.76
C LYS A 142 -3.45 1.53 7.36
N PHE A 143 -4.21 2.42 6.75
CA PHE A 143 -4.39 3.81 7.17
C PHE A 143 -5.88 4.12 7.12
N SER A 144 -6.40 4.84 8.10
CA SER A 144 -7.83 5.17 8.14
C SER A 144 -8.06 6.68 8.17
N ARG A 145 -9.10 7.12 7.46
CA ARG A 145 -9.67 8.45 7.60
C ARG A 145 -11.18 8.34 7.81
N THR A 146 -11.67 9.04 8.82
CA THR A 146 -13.08 9.05 9.21
C THR A 146 -13.70 10.38 8.82
N PHE A 147 -14.89 10.29 8.28
CA PHE A 147 -15.69 11.41 7.81
C PHE A 147 -17.07 11.39 8.47
N ARG A 148 -17.65 12.58 8.61
CA ARG A 148 -19.06 12.74 8.98
C ARG A 148 -19.84 13.30 7.79
N PRO A 149 -21.08 12.85 7.55
CA PRO A 149 -21.98 13.54 6.66
C PRO A 149 -22.25 14.95 7.17
N VAL A 150 -22.25 15.91 6.25
CA VAL A 150 -22.71 17.27 6.55
C VAL A 150 -24.19 17.29 6.20
N ASP A 151 -25.06 17.38 7.22
CA ASP A 151 -26.49 17.56 7.00
C ASP A 151 -26.72 18.91 6.32
N GLY A 152 -26.93 18.86 5.00
CA GLY A 152 -27.39 19.96 4.19
C GLY A 152 -28.52 19.45 3.32
N GLU A 153 -29.75 19.85 3.65
CA GLU A 153 -30.93 19.69 2.80
C GLU A 153 -30.65 20.26 1.40
N THR A 154 -30.23 19.44 0.45
CA THR A 154 -30.39 19.78 -0.96
C THR A 154 -30.35 18.52 -1.78
N GLY A 155 -31.36 18.31 -2.61
CA GLY A 155 -31.47 17.18 -3.53
C GLY A 155 -30.43 17.26 -4.67
N GLY A 156 -29.15 17.24 -4.31
CA GLY A 156 -28.05 16.91 -5.21
C GLY A 156 -27.76 15.40 -5.14
N GLU A 157 -27.25 14.85 -6.23
CA GLU A 157 -27.04 13.40 -6.38
C GLU A 157 -25.90 12.85 -5.48
N GLU A 158 -25.03 13.70 -4.93
CA GLU A 158 -23.84 13.31 -4.15
C GLU A 158 -23.93 13.70 -2.66
N ARG A 159 -23.59 12.76 -1.77
CA ARG A 159 -23.62 12.92 -0.31
C ARG A 159 -22.33 13.57 0.18
N ARG A 160 -22.40 14.78 0.75
CA ARG A 160 -21.22 15.52 1.23
C ARG A 160 -20.69 15.01 2.56
N LEU A 161 -19.38 14.94 2.66
CA LEU A 161 -18.62 14.46 3.82
C LEU A 161 -17.60 15.50 4.27
N GLU A 162 -17.38 15.60 5.58
CA GLU A 162 -16.30 16.39 6.20
C GLU A 162 -15.35 15.46 6.95
N PRO A 163 -14.03 15.64 6.84
CA PRO A 163 -13.06 14.86 7.61
C PRO A 163 -13.17 15.20 9.10
N VAL A 164 -13.13 14.17 9.95
CA VAL A 164 -13.25 14.30 11.41
C VAL A 164 -12.01 13.78 12.11
N ASP A 165 -11.46 12.68 11.61
CA ASP A 165 -10.35 11.98 12.25
C ASP A 165 -9.49 11.25 11.21
N ALA A 166 -8.21 11.05 11.51
CA ALA A 166 -7.27 10.37 10.64
C ALA A 166 -6.20 9.66 11.48
N ASP A 167 -5.66 8.56 10.95
CA ASP A 167 -4.47 7.91 11.52
C ASP A 167 -3.30 8.91 11.60
N ASP A 168 -2.69 9.04 12.79
CA ASP A 168 -1.61 10.00 13.06
C ASP A 168 -0.45 9.88 12.06
N ARG A 169 -0.17 8.65 11.58
CA ARG A 169 0.91 8.38 10.63
C ARG A 169 0.71 9.06 9.28
N ILE A 170 -0.54 9.39 8.91
CA ILE A 170 -0.82 10.16 7.69
C ILE A 170 -0.26 11.60 7.82
N GLY A 171 -0.21 12.13 9.04
CA GLY A 171 0.40 13.42 9.36
C GLY A 171 1.92 13.45 9.18
N GLU A 172 2.56 12.29 9.12
CA GLU A 172 4.00 12.12 8.95
C GLU A 172 4.41 11.86 7.49
N PHE A 173 3.44 11.65 6.59
CA PHE A 173 3.74 11.48 5.17
C PHE A 173 4.38 12.71 4.54
N GLU A 174 5.38 12.48 3.69
CA GLU A 174 5.88 13.45 2.73
C GLU A 174 4.75 13.93 1.80
N ASP A 175 4.85 15.16 1.31
CA ASP A 175 3.79 15.83 0.55
C ASP A 175 3.31 14.99 -0.65
N GLU A 176 4.23 14.41 -1.43
CA GLU A 176 3.88 13.57 -2.58
C GLU A 176 3.08 12.33 -2.19
N LEU A 177 3.43 11.68 -1.08
CA LEU A 177 2.73 10.48 -0.61
C LEU A 177 1.36 10.86 -0.03
N ARG A 178 1.28 11.98 0.67
CA ARG A 178 0.01 12.53 1.17
C ARG A 178 -0.95 12.85 0.02
N GLU A 179 -0.47 13.47 -1.05
CA GLU A 179 -1.31 13.74 -2.23
C GLU A 179 -1.84 12.45 -2.88
N ARG A 180 -1.02 11.39 -2.94
CA ARG A 180 -1.46 10.08 -3.44
C ARG A 180 -2.53 9.47 -2.52
N PHE A 181 -2.34 9.56 -1.21
CA PHE A 181 -3.31 9.11 -0.21
C PHE A 181 -4.65 9.81 -0.39
N ASP A 182 -4.64 11.16 -0.41
CA ASP A 182 -5.84 11.97 -0.50
C ASP A 182 -6.61 11.68 -1.79
N ARG A 183 -5.89 11.56 -2.92
CA ARG A 183 -6.47 11.19 -4.22
C ARG A 183 -7.11 9.80 -4.20
N ALA A 184 -6.46 8.81 -3.58
CA ALA A 184 -7.00 7.46 -3.48
C ALA A 184 -8.31 7.45 -2.66
N VAL A 185 -8.34 8.17 -1.54
CA VAL A 185 -9.54 8.30 -0.70
C VAL A 185 -10.66 9.02 -1.44
N GLU A 186 -10.38 10.17 -2.06
CA GLU A 186 -11.38 10.95 -2.80
C GLU A 186 -12.02 10.13 -3.93
N LEU A 187 -11.20 9.43 -4.72
CA LEU A 187 -11.68 8.59 -5.81
C LEU A 187 -12.60 7.46 -5.30
N ALA A 188 -12.20 6.80 -4.21
CA ALA A 188 -13.00 5.73 -3.61
C ALA A 188 -14.32 6.24 -3.05
N LEU A 189 -14.32 7.37 -2.34
CA LEU A 189 -15.53 8.01 -1.83
C LEU A 189 -16.48 8.40 -2.97
N ARG A 190 -15.95 8.94 -4.06
CA ARG A 190 -16.72 9.30 -5.25
C ARG A 190 -17.38 8.10 -5.91
N ASN A 191 -16.67 6.97 -6.01
CA ASN A 191 -17.24 5.73 -6.54
C ASN A 191 -18.41 5.20 -5.70
N GLU A 192 -18.42 5.50 -4.39
CA GLU A 192 -19.51 5.20 -3.46
C GLU A 192 -20.60 6.29 -3.40
N GLY A 193 -20.52 7.31 -4.26
CA GLY A 193 -21.50 8.41 -4.34
C GLY A 193 -21.36 9.45 -3.23
N TYR A 194 -20.17 9.62 -2.67
CA TYR A 194 -19.84 10.68 -1.73
C TYR A 194 -18.95 11.75 -2.38
N ALA A 195 -19.03 12.97 -1.85
CA ALA A 195 -18.13 14.07 -2.17
C ALA A 195 -17.48 14.59 -0.87
N VAL A 196 -16.20 14.95 -0.95
CA VAL A 196 -15.39 15.50 0.14
C VAL A 196 -14.86 16.88 -0.21
#